data_AF-A0A383RXC4-F1
#
_entry.id   AF-A0A383RXC4-F1
#
_cell.length_a   1.000
_cell.length_b   1.000
_cell.length_c   1.000
_cell.angle_alpha   90.00
_cell.angle_beta   90.00
_cell.angle_gamma   90.00
#
_symmetry.space_group_name_H-M   'P 1'
#
loop_
_entity.id
_entity.type
_entity.pdbx_description
1 polymer ?
#
loop_
_entity_poly.entity_id
_entity_poly.type
_entity_poly.pdbx_seq_one_letter_code
_entity_poly.pdbx_strand_id
1 'polypeptide(L)'
;MLHAILAALIVAAVPLAEAAGQQPRISTPVPGAPGTATPTPYPQITPSAPPKAYDSQPGAPLLPPMPVPGPPRDQPLPGLQQPPSRPPPKDD
;
A
#
# COMPACT_ATOMS: atom_id res chain seq x y z
N MET A 1 60.24 24.08 -30.25
CA MET A 1 60.13 22.61 -30.28
C MET A 1 59.76 22.03 -28.92
N LEU A 2 60.50 22.30 -27.84
CA LEU A 2 60.21 21.80 -26.49
C LEU A 2 58.75 22.05 -26.03
N HIS A 3 58.26 23.28 -26.15
CA HIS A 3 56.89 23.65 -25.75
C HIS A 3 55.80 22.89 -26.54
N ALA A 4 56.03 22.62 -27.83
CA ALA A 4 55.10 21.88 -28.66
C ALA A 4 55.06 20.39 -28.29
N ILE A 5 56.22 19.81 -27.97
CA ILE A 5 56.33 18.43 -27.48
C ILE A 5 55.64 18.30 -26.12
N LEU A 6 55.85 19.26 -25.22
CA LEU A 6 55.25 19.26 -23.89
C LEU A 6 53.72 19.38 -23.97
N ALA A 7 53.20 20.26 -24.83
CA ALA A 7 51.77 20.39 -25.08
C ALA A 7 51.17 19.09 -25.66
N ALA A 8 51.84 18.45 -26.62
CA ALA A 8 51.39 17.20 -27.20
C ALA A 8 51.32 16.06 -26.16
N LEU A 9 52.29 15.98 -25.26
CA LEU A 9 52.31 15.00 -24.17
C LEU A 9 51.19 15.22 -23.16
N ILE A 10 50.90 16.49 -22.81
CA ILE A 10 49.79 16.81 -21.91
C ILE A 10 48.44 16.38 -22.52
N VAL A 11 48.20 16.71 -23.79
CA VAL A 11 46.94 16.34 -24.48
C VAL A 11 46.80 14.82 -24.61
N ALA A 12 47.89 14.11 -24.92
CA ALA A 12 47.89 12.65 -25.03
C ALA A 12 47.66 11.93 -23.68
N ALA A 13 47.98 12.59 -22.56
CA ALA A 13 47.81 12.03 -21.21
C ALA A 13 46.39 12.19 -20.64
N VAL A 14 45.56 13.08 -21.18
CA VAL A 14 44.17 13.31 -20.73
C VAL A 14 43.31 12.03 -20.67
N PRO A 15 43.25 11.17 -21.71
CA PRO A 15 42.37 9.99 -21.70
C PRO A 15 42.79 8.92 -20.67
N LEU A 16 44.05 8.92 -20.21
CA LEU A 16 44.50 7.97 -19.18
C LEU A 16 43.88 8.25 -17.80
N ALA A 17 43.46 9.49 -17.54
CA ALA A 17 42.81 9.87 -16.28
C ALA A 17 41.34 9.40 -16.20
N GLU A 18 40.66 9.24 -17.34
CA GLU A 18 39.25 8.85 -17.40
C GLU A 18 39.03 7.38 -17.02
N ALA A 19 39.99 6.51 -17.33
CA ALA A 19 39.88 5.07 -17.04
C ALA A 19 39.97 4.74 -15.54
N ALA A 20 40.64 5.57 -14.73
CA ALA A 20 40.83 5.31 -13.30
C ALA A 20 39.66 5.77 -12.42
N GLY A 21 38.80 6.67 -12.93
CA GLY A 21 37.63 7.20 -12.20
C GLY A 21 36.33 6.46 -12.47
N GLN A 22 36.31 5.58 -13.48
CA GLN A 22 35.10 4.87 -13.86
C GLN A 22 34.80 3.77 -12.85
N GLN A 23 34.00 4.11 -11.83
CA GLN A 23 33.52 3.11 -10.89
C GLN A 23 32.77 2.01 -11.65
N PRO A 24 33.02 0.71 -11.34
CA PRO A 24 32.25 -0.37 -11.90
C PRO A 24 30.77 -0.12 -11.61
N ARG A 25 29.97 0.09 -12.67
CA ARG A 25 28.52 0.16 -12.54
C ARG A 25 28.03 -1.25 -12.22
N ILE A 26 27.88 -1.54 -10.93
CA ILE A 26 27.22 -2.76 -10.48
C ILE A 26 25.74 -2.62 -10.84
N SER A 27 25.31 -3.28 -11.91
CA SER A 27 23.88 -3.46 -12.19
C SER A 27 23.40 -4.60 -11.31
N THR A 28 23.01 -4.31 -10.07
CA THR A 28 22.26 -5.27 -9.28
C THR A 28 20.84 -5.31 -9.84
N PRO A 29 20.32 -6.47 -10.25
CA PRO A 29 18.92 -6.60 -10.61
C PRO A 29 18.07 -6.23 -9.39
N VAL A 30 17.18 -5.25 -9.56
CA VAL A 30 16.21 -4.89 -8.52
C VAL A 30 15.23 -6.06 -8.37
N PRO A 31 14.83 -6.46 -7.15
CA PRO A 31 13.80 -7.46 -6.96
C PRO A 31 12.55 -7.12 -7.80
N GLY A 32 12.14 -8.03 -8.69
CA GLY A 32 11.02 -7.82 -9.61
C GLY A 32 11.36 -7.20 -10.97
N ALA A 33 12.64 -7.01 -11.30
CA ALA A 33 13.04 -6.60 -12.66
C ALA A 33 12.62 -7.66 -13.70
N PRO A 34 12.32 -7.27 -14.96
CA PRO A 34 11.98 -8.21 -16.02
C PRO A 34 13.07 -9.30 -16.16
N GLY A 35 12.67 -10.57 -16.12
CA GLY A 35 13.60 -11.71 -16.14
C GLY A 35 14.14 -12.15 -14.78
N THR A 36 13.80 -11.47 -13.67
CA THR A 36 14.02 -12.01 -12.32
C THR A 36 12.99 -13.10 -12.02
N ALA A 37 13.44 -14.25 -11.51
CA ALA A 37 12.53 -15.34 -11.16
C ALA A 37 11.57 -14.88 -10.06
N THR A 38 10.27 -14.98 -10.33
CA THR A 38 9.24 -14.80 -9.30
C THR A 38 9.40 -15.93 -8.26
N PRO A 39 9.36 -15.64 -6.95
CA PRO A 39 9.39 -16.68 -5.93
C PRO A 39 8.28 -17.69 -6.17
N THR A 40 8.60 -18.98 -6.16
CA THR A 40 7.61 -20.04 -6.30
C THR A 40 6.59 -19.93 -5.16
N PRO A 41 5.27 -19.99 -5.43
CA PRO A 41 4.28 -19.94 -4.36
C PRO A 41 4.51 -21.06 -3.33
N TYR A 42 4.23 -20.76 -2.07
CA TYR A 42 4.19 -21.78 -1.03
C TYR A 42 3.15 -22.86 -1.37
N PRO A 43 3.33 -24.10 -0.88
CA PRO A 43 2.33 -25.14 -1.04
C PRO A 43 0.98 -24.64 -0.49
N GLN A 44 -0.05 -24.70 -1.32
CA GLN A 44 -1.42 -24.41 -0.90
C GLN A 44 -1.92 -25.59 -0.06
N ILE A 45 -1.82 -25.45 1.27
CA ILE A 45 -2.42 -26.42 2.18
C ILE A 45 -3.92 -26.12 2.22
N THR A 46 -4.69 -26.82 1.39
CA THR A 46 -6.15 -26.85 1.54
C THR A 46 -6.49 -27.82 2.67
N PRO A 47 -7.20 -27.39 3.72
CA PRO A 47 -7.69 -28.30 4.74
C PRO A 47 -8.56 -29.39 4.10
N SER A 48 -8.44 -30.65 4.54
CA SER A 48 -9.21 -31.78 4.01
C SER A 48 -10.73 -31.62 4.17
N ALA A 49 -11.16 -30.81 5.14
CA ALA A 49 -12.56 -30.56 5.42
C ALA A 49 -12.84 -29.04 5.36
N PRO A 50 -13.98 -28.63 4.79
CA PRO A 50 -14.46 -27.27 4.91
C PRO A 50 -14.58 -26.86 6.39
N PRO A 51 -14.41 -25.56 6.72
CA PRO A 51 -14.71 -25.06 8.05
C PRO A 51 -16.13 -25.46 8.48
N LYS A 52 -16.29 -25.82 9.75
CA LYS A 52 -17.61 -26.18 10.29
C LYS A 52 -18.52 -24.96 10.28
N ALA A 53 -19.77 -25.14 9.85
CA ALA A 53 -20.79 -24.10 9.95
C ALA A 53 -21.00 -23.69 11.42
N TYR A 54 -21.40 -22.44 11.65
CA TYR A 54 -21.55 -21.86 12.99
C TYR A 54 -22.46 -22.71 13.89
N ASP A 55 -23.63 -23.09 13.38
CA ASP A 55 -24.65 -23.89 14.09
C ASP A 55 -24.49 -25.41 13.88
N SER A 56 -23.41 -25.84 13.22
CA SER A 56 -23.15 -27.24 12.86
C SER A 56 -24.24 -27.91 11.99
N GLN A 57 -25.13 -27.12 11.36
CA GLN A 57 -26.17 -27.63 10.47
C GLN A 57 -25.73 -27.59 9.01
N PRO A 58 -26.16 -28.57 8.17
CA PRO A 58 -25.94 -28.50 6.73
C PRO A 58 -26.58 -27.25 6.12
N GLY A 59 -25.79 -26.46 5.39
CA GLY A 59 -26.27 -25.27 4.68
C GLY A 59 -26.24 -23.96 5.47
N ALA A 60 -25.84 -24.00 6.74
CA ALA A 60 -25.71 -22.81 7.56
C ALA A 60 -24.43 -22.02 7.28
N PRO A 61 -24.42 -20.70 7.57
CA PRO A 61 -23.25 -19.86 7.34
C PRO A 61 -22.05 -20.32 8.18
N LEU A 62 -20.85 -20.16 7.61
CA LEU A 62 -19.59 -20.48 8.28
C LEU A 62 -19.30 -19.55 9.46
N LEU A 63 -19.85 -18.33 9.41
CA LEU A 63 -19.57 -17.28 10.37
C LEU A 63 -20.81 -16.99 11.22
N PRO A 64 -20.62 -16.66 12.52
CA PRO A 64 -21.70 -16.12 13.32
C PRO A 64 -22.23 -14.81 12.71
N PRO A 65 -23.50 -14.44 13.01
CA PRO A 65 -24.01 -13.13 12.67
C PRO A 65 -23.10 -12.02 13.23
N MET A 66 -22.69 -11.09 12.36
CA MET A 66 -21.95 -9.91 12.80
C MET A 66 -22.92 -8.89 13.43
N PRO A 67 -22.57 -8.24 14.55
CA PRO A 67 -23.34 -7.12 15.07
C PRO A 67 -23.33 -5.97 14.05
N VAL A 68 -24.50 -5.62 13.53
CA VAL A 68 -24.66 -4.43 12.69
C VAL A 68 -24.92 -3.23 13.60
N PRO A 69 -24.22 -2.09 13.41
CA PRO A 69 -24.61 -0.85 14.06
C PRO A 69 -26.05 -0.53 13.72
N GLY A 70 -26.82 -0.08 14.72
CA GLY A 70 -28.17 0.42 14.46
C GLY A 70 -28.14 1.61 13.49
N PRO A 71 -29.26 1.91 12.81
CA PRO A 71 -29.35 3.10 11.99
C PRO A 71 -28.95 4.33 12.82
N PRO A 72 -28.26 5.32 12.23
CA PRO A 72 -27.96 6.56 12.91
C PRO A 72 -29.26 7.11 13.50
N ARG A 73 -29.24 7.47 14.80
CA ARG A 73 -30.35 8.27 15.32
C ARG A 73 -30.44 9.54 14.49
N ASP A 74 -31.66 9.91 14.11
CA ASP A 74 -31.94 11.13 13.38
C ASP A 74 -31.35 12.30 14.18
N GLN A 75 -30.15 12.75 13.80
CA GLN A 75 -29.65 14.03 14.28
C GLN A 75 -30.67 15.06 13.76
N PRO A 76 -31.17 15.97 14.61
CA PRO A 76 -32.07 17.00 14.13
C PRO A 76 -31.37 17.72 12.98
N LEU A 77 -32.00 17.70 11.80
CA LEU A 77 -31.48 18.38 10.63
C LEU A 77 -31.15 19.82 11.04
N PRO A 78 -29.95 20.35 10.75
CA PRO A 78 -29.61 21.73 11.06
C PRO A 78 -30.72 22.66 10.53
N GLY A 79 -31.45 23.30 11.45
CA GLY A 79 -32.60 24.18 11.11
C GLY A 79 -34.01 23.60 11.34
N LEU A 80 -34.17 22.32 11.73
CA LEU A 80 -35.47 21.71 12.08
C LEU A 80 -35.58 21.36 13.56
N GLN A 81 -35.22 22.30 14.44
CA GLN A 81 -35.49 22.17 15.87
C GLN A 81 -37.00 22.34 16.10
N GLN A 82 -37.67 21.31 16.62
CA GLN A 82 -39.06 21.44 17.05
C GLN A 82 -39.15 22.49 18.17
N PRO A 83 -39.95 23.56 18.02
CA PRO A 83 -40.14 24.51 19.09
C PRO A 83 -40.86 23.80 20.26
N PRO A 84 -40.55 24.18 21.51
CA PRO A 84 -41.23 23.61 22.67
C PRO A 84 -42.74 23.86 22.57
N SER A 85 -43.52 22.79 22.79
CA SER A 85 -44.97 22.87 22.82
C SER A 85 -45.44 23.89 23.86
N ARG A 86 -46.36 24.78 23.44
CA ARG A 86 -46.95 25.85 24.26
C ARG A 86 -47.37 25.31 25.65
N PRO A 87 -47.01 25.98 26.76
CA PRO A 87 -47.45 25.55 28.09
C PRO A 87 -48.98 25.61 28.19
N PRO A 88 -49.61 24.71 28.97
CA PRO A 88 -51.05 24.70 29.14
C PRO A 88 -51.54 26.02 29.75
N PRO A 89 -52.76 26.48 29.40
CA PRO A 89 -53.32 27.71 29.96
C PRO A 89 -53.40 27.60 31.48
N LYS A 90 -53.01 28.68 32.15
CA LYS A 90 -53.10 28.83 33.59
C LYS A 90 -54.51 29.32 33.89
N ASP A 91 -55.35 28.45 34.46
CA ASP A 91 -56.64 28.86 35.03
C ASP A 91 -56.37 29.70 36.30
N ASP A 92 -57.12 30.80 36.45
CA ASP A 92 -56.99 31.84 37.49
C ASP A 92 -57.10 31.33 38.94
#